data_AF-A0A519T5R0-F1
#
_entry.id   AF-A0A519T5R0-F1
#
_cell.length_a   1.000
_cell.length_b   1.000
_cell.length_c   1.000
_cell.angle_alpha   90.00
_cell.angle_beta   90.00
_cell.angle_gamma   90.00
#
_symmetry.space_group_name_H-M   'P 1'
#
loop_
_entity.id
_entity.type
_entity.pdbx_description
1 polymer ?
#
loop_
_entity_poly.entity_id
_entity_poly.type
_entity_poly.pdbx_seq_one_letter_code
_entity_poly.pdbx_strand_id
1 'polypeptide(L)'
;MKIMNRSTIFFLLTLGLGACSKPAETKEEPTAAKQFFLPNQTLKELAFDTVRLEPVRSEQSYSGQVTTNGDKTTNVVPLVGGVVEDLRVELGDHVTKGQVLAVVRSGEIADVQNRNSNAGTDLAI
;
A
#
# COMPACT_ATOMS: atom_id res chain seq x y z
N MET A 1 38.20 -11.67 35.56
CA MET A 1 38.81 -11.02 36.74
C MET A 1 38.12 -9.67 36.90
N LYS A 2 37.23 -9.36 37.86
CA LYS A 2 37.00 -9.80 39.24
C LYS A 2 35.50 -10.07 39.46
N ILE A 3 35.22 -11.18 40.13
CA ILE A 3 33.93 -11.56 40.71
C ILE A 3 33.88 -10.94 42.12
N MET A 4 32.85 -10.14 42.43
CA MET A 4 32.62 -9.62 43.78
C MET A 4 31.25 -10.06 44.31
N ASN A 5 31.31 -11.19 44.98
CA ASN A 5 30.61 -11.66 46.19
C ASN A 5 29.15 -11.26 46.44
N ARG A 6 28.24 -12.16 46.04
CA ARG A 6 26.79 -12.15 46.30
C ARG A 6 26.39 -12.56 47.72
N SER A 7 27.35 -12.88 48.59
CA SER A 7 27.07 -13.41 49.94
C SER A 7 26.80 -12.34 51.02
N THR A 8 27.11 -11.07 50.77
CA THR A 8 27.01 -10.00 51.77
C THR A 8 25.64 -9.31 51.80
N ILE A 9 24.84 -9.45 50.73
CA ILE A 9 23.47 -8.89 50.64
C ILE A 9 22.43 -9.81 51.31
N PHE A 10 22.74 -11.10 51.46
CA PHE A 10 21.83 -12.08 52.04
C PHE A 10 21.80 -12.05 53.59
N PHE A 11 22.84 -11.49 54.22
CA PHE A 11 23.01 -11.48 55.67
C PHE A 11 22.39 -10.24 56.37
N LEU A 12 21.90 -9.26 55.61
CA LEU A 12 21.34 -8.01 56.14
C LEU A 12 19.81 -7.92 56.07
N LEU A 13 19.14 -8.91 55.46
CA LEU A 13 17.67 -8.92 55.30
C LEU A 13 16.95 -9.86 56.29
N THR A 14 17.67 -10.73 57.00
CA THR A 14 17.10 -11.67 57.99
C THR A 14 16.89 -11.04 59.38
N LEU A 15 17.23 -9.76 59.57
CA LEU A 15 17.11 -9.03 60.84
C LEU A 15 15.83 -8.19 60.97
N GLY A 16 14.84 -8.42 60.09
CA GLY A 16 13.60 -7.62 60.02
C GLY A 16 12.33 -8.25 60.60
N LEU A 17 12.37 -9.48 61.13
CA LEU A 17 11.16 -10.19 61.61
C LEU A 17 11.08 -10.34 63.14
N GLY A 18 11.11 -9.23 63.87
CA GLY A 18 10.98 -9.31 65.34
C GLY A 18 10.52 -8.04 66.03
N ALA A 19 9.33 -7.51 65.70
CA ALA A 19 8.69 -6.52 66.56
C ALA A 19 7.15 -6.48 66.44
N CYS A 20 6.51 -6.71 67.58
CA CYS A 20 5.15 -6.36 67.99
C CYS A 20 3.99 -7.35 67.76
N SER A 21 3.66 -8.02 68.87
CA SER A 21 2.33 -8.55 69.20
C SER A 21 1.55 -7.56 70.08
N LYS A 22 0.21 -7.60 69.96
CA LYS A 22 -0.91 -7.08 70.82
C LYS A 22 -1.73 -5.93 70.17
N PRO A 23 -3.03 -5.76 70.51
CA PRO A 23 -4.17 -6.52 69.98
C PRO A 23 -5.32 -5.63 69.46
N ALA A 24 -6.24 -6.24 68.71
CA ALA A 24 -7.65 -5.88 68.46
C ALA A 24 -8.06 -4.38 68.44
N GLU A 25 -8.35 -3.87 67.23
CA GLU A 25 -9.56 -3.08 66.97
C GLU A 25 -9.94 -3.11 65.47
N THR A 26 -11.24 -3.31 65.26
CA THR A 26 -12.05 -2.93 64.09
C THR A 26 -11.95 -3.76 62.80
N LYS A 27 -12.99 -4.58 62.65
CA LYS A 27 -13.47 -5.13 61.38
C LYS A 27 -13.86 -3.98 60.44
N GLU A 28 -13.19 -3.86 59.31
CA GLU A 28 -13.74 -3.23 58.11
C GLU A 28 -13.91 -4.32 57.05
N GLU A 29 -15.16 -4.73 56.83
CA GLU A 29 -15.55 -5.41 55.60
C GLU A 29 -15.59 -4.39 54.46
N PRO A 30 -14.87 -4.60 53.35
CA PRO A 30 -15.29 -4.03 52.08
C PRO A 30 -16.53 -4.82 51.65
N THR A 31 -17.69 -4.24 51.95
CA THR A 31 -18.97 -4.36 51.23
C THR A 31 -19.03 -5.54 50.27
N ALA A 32 -19.62 -6.64 50.74
CA ALA A 32 -20.12 -7.69 49.87
C ALA A 32 -20.82 -7.06 48.67
N ALA A 33 -20.23 -7.23 47.48
CA ALA A 33 -20.83 -6.85 46.22
C ALA A 33 -22.28 -7.34 46.23
N LYS A 34 -23.25 -6.43 46.02
CA LYS A 34 -24.65 -6.81 45.85
C LYS A 34 -24.69 -7.87 44.75
N GLN A 35 -24.88 -9.10 45.16
CA GLN A 35 -24.92 -10.26 44.30
C GLN A 35 -26.17 -10.08 43.45
N PHE A 36 -25.99 -9.67 42.19
CA PHE A 36 -27.10 -9.46 41.28
C PHE A 36 -27.75 -10.83 41.02
N PHE A 37 -28.92 -11.06 41.62
CA PHE A 37 -29.62 -12.34 41.58
C PHE A 37 -30.76 -12.27 40.57
N LEU A 38 -30.60 -12.97 39.45
CA LEU A 38 -31.64 -13.09 38.43
C LEU A 38 -32.58 -14.25 38.78
N PRO A 39 -33.90 -14.03 38.78
CA PRO A 39 -34.88 -15.10 38.93
C PRO A 39 -34.71 -16.18 37.84
N ASN A 40 -34.96 -17.44 38.21
CA ASN A 40 -34.81 -18.59 37.30
C ASN A 40 -35.68 -18.53 36.04
N GLN A 41 -36.78 -17.77 36.07
CA GLN A 41 -37.61 -17.56 34.89
C GLN A 41 -36.90 -16.66 33.88
N THR A 42 -36.24 -15.60 34.34
CA THR A 42 -35.45 -14.68 33.51
C THR A 42 -34.22 -15.38 32.92
N LEU A 43 -33.61 -16.30 33.65
CA LEU A 43 -32.47 -17.09 33.15
C LEU A 43 -32.83 -18.02 31.99
N LYS A 44 -34.08 -18.47 31.89
CA LYS A 44 -34.52 -19.39 30.82
C LYS A 44 -34.74 -18.70 29.47
N GLU A 45 -34.90 -17.38 29.48
CA GLU A 45 -35.17 -16.58 28.28
C GLU A 45 -33.92 -15.85 27.75
N LEU A 46 -32.79 -15.96 28.47
CA LEU A 46 -31.53 -15.30 28.09
C LEU A 46 -30.69 -16.18 27.17
N ALA A 47 -30.26 -15.58 26.06
CA ALA A 47 -29.22 -16.14 25.20
C ALA A 47 -27.87 -15.53 25.58
N PHE A 48 -26.93 -16.37 26.01
CA PHE A 48 -25.55 -15.96 26.27
C PHE A 48 -24.70 -16.32 25.07
N ASP A 49 -23.95 -15.34 24.58
CA ASP A 49 -22.89 -15.56 23.60
C ASP A 49 -21.53 -15.37 24.26
N THR A 50 -20.58 -16.24 23.93
CA THR A 50 -19.23 -16.19 24.48
C THR A 50 -18.39 -15.19 23.70
N VAL A 51 -17.67 -14.32 24.41
CA VAL A 51 -16.75 -13.37 23.77
C VAL A 51 -15.58 -14.13 23.17
N ARG A 52 -15.33 -13.94 21.87
CA ARG A 52 -14.17 -14.49 21.16
C ARG A 52 -13.30 -13.33 20.68
N LEU A 53 -11.99 -13.44 20.87
CA LEU A 53 -11.06 -12.57 20.16
C LEU A 53 -10.91 -13.08 18.74
N GLU A 54 -11.44 -12.32 17.78
CA GLU A 54 -11.27 -12.57 16.36
C GLU A 54 -10.63 -11.34 15.69
N PRO A 55 -9.78 -11.53 14.66
CA PRO A 55 -9.20 -10.43 13.93
C PRO A 55 -10.28 -9.65 13.18
N VAL A 56 -10.38 -8.36 13.46
CA VAL A 56 -11.32 -7.46 12.77
C VAL A 56 -10.92 -7.35 11.31
N ARG A 57 -11.78 -7.87 10.42
CA ARG A 57 -11.64 -7.68 8.97
C ARG A 57 -12.36 -6.40 8.59
N SER A 58 -11.58 -5.39 8.19
CA SER A 58 -12.10 -4.20 7.53
C SER A 58 -12.01 -4.44 6.03
N GLU A 59 -13.17 -4.44 5.37
CA GLU A 59 -13.27 -4.52 3.92
C GLU A 59 -13.59 -3.14 3.37
N GLN A 60 -12.78 -2.69 2.41
CA GLN A 60 -12.92 -1.39 1.77
C GLN A 60 -12.96 -1.62 0.26
N SER A 61 -14.05 -1.25 -0.38
CA SER A 61 -14.17 -1.33 -1.83
C SER A 61 -13.55 -0.10 -2.48
N TYR A 62 -12.59 -0.30 -3.37
CA TYR A 62 -12.01 0.75 -4.20
C TYR A 62 -12.54 0.63 -5.63
N SER A 63 -12.91 1.76 -6.23
CA SER A 63 -13.16 1.82 -7.66
C SER A 63 -11.83 1.98 -8.39
N GLY A 64 -11.58 1.13 -9.37
CA GLY A 64 -10.44 1.20 -10.28
C GLY A 64 -10.91 1.34 -11.71
N GLN A 65 -10.11 2.02 -12.54
CA GLN A 65 -10.30 2.05 -13.99
C GLN A 65 -9.24 1.20 -14.67
N VAL A 66 -9.65 0.42 -15.67
CA VAL A 66 -8.72 -0.28 -16.56
C VAL A 66 -8.20 0.74 -17.57
N THR A 67 -6.91 1.06 -17.47
CA THR A 67 -6.20 1.96 -18.39
C THR A 67 -5.13 1.20 -19.15
N THR A 68 -4.76 1.71 -20.32
CA THR A 68 -3.69 1.13 -21.12
C THR A 68 -2.35 1.29 -20.40
N ASN A 69 -1.50 0.27 -20.51
CA ASN A 69 -0.14 0.35 -19.98
C ASN A 69 0.67 1.40 -20.78
N GLY A 70 1.11 2.46 -20.10
CA GLY A 70 1.89 3.54 -20.71
C GLY A 70 3.20 3.09 -21.35
N ASP A 71 3.86 2.07 -20.80
CA ASP A 71 5.11 1.51 -21.34
C ASP A 71 4.89 0.76 -22.66
N LYS A 72 3.66 0.35 -22.94
CA LYS A 72 3.25 -0.37 -24.16
C LYS A 72 2.42 0.48 -25.11
N THR A 73 2.26 1.77 -24.82
CA THR A 73 1.46 2.70 -25.63
C THR A 73 2.38 3.78 -26.17
N THR A 74 2.33 4.02 -27.48
CA THR A 74 3.10 5.10 -28.12
C THR A 74 2.23 5.81 -29.14
N ASN A 75 2.18 7.12 -29.02
CA ASN A 75 1.55 7.99 -30.02
C ASN A 75 2.59 8.29 -31.10
N VAL A 76 2.32 7.86 -32.33
CA VAL A 76 3.19 8.12 -33.47
C VAL A 76 2.79 9.45 -34.10
N VAL A 77 3.74 10.37 -34.18
CA VAL A 77 3.57 11.67 -34.85
C VAL A 77 4.66 11.84 -35.91
N PRO A 78 4.34 12.38 -37.09
CA PRO A 78 5.35 12.64 -38.11
C PRO A 78 6.31 13.75 -37.62
N LEU A 79 7.58 13.64 -38.03
CA LEU A 79 8.65 14.59 -37.68
C LEU A 79 8.49 15.95 -38.37
N VAL A 80 7.78 15.97 -39.50
CA VAL A 80 7.59 17.14 -40.36
C VAL A 80 6.12 17.30 -40.69
N GLY A 81 5.71 18.55 -40.96
CA GLY A 81 4.39 18.85 -41.49
C GLY A 81 4.22 18.32 -42.92
N GLY A 82 2.97 18.14 -43.34
CA GLY A 82 2.66 17.67 -44.68
C GLY A 82 1.19 17.27 -44.86
N VAL A 83 0.89 16.74 -46.04
CA VAL A 83 -0.43 16.20 -46.39
C VAL A 83 -0.34 14.68 -46.42
N VAL A 84 -1.33 14.00 -45.83
CA VAL A 84 -1.44 12.53 -45.89
C VAL A 84 -1.84 12.13 -47.31
N GLU A 85 -1.03 11.29 -47.94
CA GLU A 85 -1.27 10.78 -49.29
C GLU A 85 -1.95 9.42 -49.28
N ASP A 86 -1.58 8.57 -48.32
CA ASP A 86 -2.10 7.22 -48.18
C ASP A 86 -2.22 6.86 -46.69
N LEU A 87 -3.32 6.21 -46.31
CA LEU A 87 -3.59 5.74 -44.95
C LEU A 87 -3.95 4.26 -45.02
N ARG A 88 -3.17 3.43 -44.32
CA ARG A 88 -3.22 1.97 -44.44
C ARG A 88 -3.84 1.25 -43.24
N VAL A 89 -4.25 2.00 -42.22
CA VAL A 89 -4.73 1.47 -40.94
C VAL A 89 -5.89 2.31 -40.42
N GLU A 90 -6.83 1.65 -39.77
CA GLU A 90 -7.99 2.28 -39.12
C GLU A 90 -7.97 2.07 -37.59
N LEU A 91 -8.88 2.76 -36.89
CA LEU A 91 -9.00 2.64 -35.44
C LEU A 91 -9.49 1.24 -35.06
N GLY A 92 -8.69 0.54 -34.26
CA GLY A 92 -8.98 -0.82 -33.80
C GLY A 92 -8.18 -1.90 -34.53
N ASP A 93 -7.47 -1.55 -35.61
CA ASP A 93 -6.62 -2.49 -36.32
C ASP A 93 -5.41 -2.92 -35.46
N HIS A 94 -5.07 -4.20 -35.57
CA HIS A 94 -3.86 -4.73 -34.95
C HIS A 94 -2.65 -4.46 -35.85
N VAL A 95 -1.69 -3.69 -35.34
CA VAL A 95 -0.48 -3.32 -36.09
C VAL A 95 0.75 -3.99 -35.50
N THR A 96 1.71 -4.31 -36.37
CA THR A 96 2.99 -4.92 -35.99
C THR A 96 4.15 -3.96 -36.15
N LYS A 97 5.27 -4.24 -35.47
CA LYS A 97 6.46 -3.39 -35.53
C LYS A 97 7.00 -3.34 -36.97
N GLY A 98 7.19 -2.12 -37.49
CA GLY A 98 7.69 -1.88 -38.85
C GLY A 98 6.61 -1.83 -39.92
N GLN A 99 5.34 -2.05 -39.56
CA GLN A 99 4.22 -1.84 -40.47
C GLN A 99 4.07 -0.36 -40.82
N VAL A 100 3.88 -0.07 -42.11
CA VAL A 100 3.64 1.30 -42.60
C VAL A 100 2.20 1.69 -42.26
N LEU A 101 2.04 2.76 -41.49
CA LEU A 101 0.74 3.27 -41.06
C LEU A 101 0.15 4.28 -42.06
N ALA A 102 0.96 5.25 -42.47
CA ALA A 102 0.57 6.31 -43.40
C ALA A 102 1.77 6.79 -44.22
N VAL A 103 1.49 7.31 -45.42
CA VAL A 103 2.48 8.01 -46.26
C VAL A 103 2.14 9.49 -46.23
N VAL A 104 3.13 10.31 -45.83
CA VAL A 104 2.97 11.77 -45.70
C VAL A 104 3.88 12.46 -46.70
N ARG A 105 3.31 13.39 -47.45
CA ARG A 105 4.02 14.26 -48.38
C ARG A 105 4.35 15.59 -47.71
N SER A 106 5.64 15.85 -47.51
CA SER A 106 6.14 17.08 -46.88
C SER A 106 6.82 18.00 -47.88
N GLY A 107 6.40 19.28 -47.91
CA GLY A 107 7.08 20.31 -48.69
C GLY A 107 8.47 20.65 -48.13
N GLU A 108 8.62 20.66 -46.81
CA GLU A 108 9.91 20.96 -46.15
C GLU A 108 11.00 19.97 -46.56
N ILE A 109 10.67 18.67 -46.61
CA ILE A 109 11.61 17.63 -47.06
C ILE A 109 11.90 17.76 -48.56
N ALA A 110 10.91 18.14 -49.37
CA ALA A 110 11.12 18.37 -50.80
C ALA A 110 12.10 19.53 -51.04
N ASP A 111 11.99 20.61 -50.28
CA ASP A 111 12.90 21.76 -50.37
C ASP A 111 14.33 21.41 -49.95
N VAL A 112 14.48 20.66 -48.85
CA VAL A 112 15.80 20.17 -48.40
C VAL A 112 16.43 19.26 -49.46
N GLN A 113 15.65 18.36 -50.04
CA GLN A 113 16.12 17.47 -51.11
C GLN A 113 16.57 18.25 -52.35
N ASN A 114 15.80 19.27 -52.76
CA ASN A 114 16.16 20.14 -53.88
C ASN A 114 17.46 20.91 -53.62
N ARG A 115 17.68 21.42 -52.41
CA ARG A 115 18.94 22.09 -52.05
C ARG A 115 20.12 21.12 -52.09
N ASN A 116 19.92 19.89 -51.59
CA ASN A 116 20.96 18.88 -51.58
C ASN A 116 21.34 18.41 -53.00
N SER A 117 20.36 18.27 -53.90
CA SER A 117 20.65 17.95 -55.31
C SER A 117 21.40 19.07 -56.01
N ASN A 118 20.99 20.33 -55.78
CA ASN A 118 21.63 21.48 -56.41
C ASN A 118 23.08 21.69 -55.93
N ALA A 119 23.33 21.48 -54.63
CA ALA A 119 24.68 21.53 -54.08
C ALA A 119 25.60 20.46 -54.67
N GLY A 120 25.09 19.24 -54.91
CA GLY A 120 25.84 18.19 -55.58
C GLY A 120 26.19 18.51 -57.03
N THR A 121 25.27 19.16 -57.76
CA THR A 121 25.52 19.56 -59.15
C THR A 121 26.51 20.72 -59.29
N ASP A 122 26.56 21.62 -58.31
CA ASP A 122 27.47 22.78 -58.32
C ASP A 122 28.95 22.37 -58.16
N LEU A 123 29.22 21.25 -57.48
CA LEU A 123 30.57 20.69 -57.31
C LEU A 123 31.09 19.91 -58.53
N ALA A 124 30.21 19.56 -59.46
CA ALA A 124 30.54 18.75 -60.65
C ALA A 124 30.91 19.59 -61.88
N ILE A 125 30.98 20.92 -61.72
CA ILE A 125 31.36 21.91 -62.73
C ILE A 125 32.71 22.51 -62.31
#